data_AF-A0A916DUS8-F1
#
_entry.id   AF-A0A916DUS8-F1
#
_cell.length_a   1.000
_cell.length_b   1.000
_cell.length_c   1.000
_cell.angle_alpha   90.00
_cell.angle_beta   90.00
_cell.angle_gamma   90.00
#
_symmetry.space_group_name_H-M   'P 1'
#
loop_
_entity.id
_entity.type
_entity.pdbx_description
1 polymer ?
#
loop_
_entity_poly.entity_id
_entity_poly.type
_entity_poly.pdbx_seq_one_letter_code
_entity_poly.pdbx_strand_id
1 'polypeptide(L)'
;MNTILEIIKHRSFKITILLTLIYFGIGFAFLHFGLADYGWVFFVLLPFSLGIAVGKMERKKWGFLGLLIGVLIFLTLLIAGGLEGFVCVIMAIPIIVPLIWLGTLANKYLTKKGIIKSKNHLNVMILPLLITLFGAPIEKYFIDNSSDIIEVKTEKVYPYSPEQVYHTIKSVDTLIAKKPFLMKLDLPIPQKCVLETEEVGGIRTCYFSGGTITERITQLEVGKVLKMDVIDYQLTGRNWLGFNEAIYYFEEVEESKCKLTRITTYTSKLKPRFYWEPLEKIGIIQEHNYVFENLNNDLKKKYDR
;
A
#
# COMPACT_ATOMS: atom_id res chain seq x y z
N MET A 1 -21.09 -17.55 -30.12
CA MET A 1 -22.25 -16.95 -29.45
C MET A 1 -22.93 -17.92 -28.47
N ASN A 2 -23.24 -19.16 -28.87
CA ASN A 2 -23.89 -20.15 -28.00
C ASN A 2 -23.11 -20.51 -26.71
N THR A 3 -21.79 -20.70 -26.81
CA THR A 3 -20.94 -21.03 -25.65
C THR A 3 -20.87 -19.90 -24.62
N ILE A 4 -20.87 -18.64 -25.05
CA ILE A 4 -20.83 -17.47 -24.15
C ILE A 4 -22.18 -17.32 -23.43
N LEU A 5 -23.29 -17.53 -24.13
CA LEU A 5 -24.64 -17.52 -23.56
C LEU A 5 -24.84 -18.65 -22.54
N GLU A 6 -24.28 -19.84 -22.79
CA GLU A 6 -24.25 -20.90 -21.79
C GLU A 6 -23.48 -20.48 -20.55
N ILE A 7 -22.27 -19.91 -20.71
CA ILE A 7 -21.42 -19.39 -19.63
C ILE A 7 -22.17 -18.45 -18.71
N ILE A 8 -22.78 -17.42 -19.30
CA ILE A 8 -23.50 -16.39 -18.56
C ILE A 8 -24.74 -16.96 -17.86
N LYS A 9 -25.40 -17.96 -18.43
CA LYS A 9 -26.61 -18.57 -17.84
C LYS A 9 -26.30 -19.58 -16.72
N HIS A 10 -25.08 -20.09 -16.62
CA HIS A 10 -24.76 -21.15 -15.66
C HIS A 10 -24.78 -20.67 -14.20
N ARG A 11 -25.37 -21.48 -13.34
CA ARG A 11 -25.55 -21.18 -11.91
C ARG A 11 -24.23 -20.87 -11.19
N SER A 12 -23.20 -21.69 -11.39
CA SER A 12 -21.87 -21.47 -10.79
C SER A 12 -21.24 -20.13 -11.15
N PHE A 13 -21.44 -19.66 -12.39
CA PHE A 13 -20.88 -18.39 -12.86
C PHE A 13 -21.55 -17.20 -12.17
N LYS A 14 -22.89 -17.13 -12.21
CA LYS A 14 -23.68 -16.07 -11.56
C LYS A 14 -23.48 -16.01 -10.05
N ILE A 15 -23.50 -17.18 -9.40
CA ILE A 15 -23.30 -17.27 -7.96
C ILE A 15 -21.92 -16.78 -7.55
N THR A 16 -20.87 -17.16 -8.30
CA THR A 16 -19.52 -16.75 -7.94
C THR A 16 -19.32 -15.25 -8.11
N ILE A 17 -19.88 -14.64 -9.17
CA ILE A 17 -19.87 -13.18 -9.33
C ILE A 17 -20.58 -12.51 -8.15
N LEU A 18 -21.82 -12.94 -7.85
CA LEU A 18 -22.62 -12.36 -6.77
C LEU A 18 -21.90 -12.48 -5.42
N LEU A 19 -21.35 -13.65 -5.11
CA LEU A 19 -20.56 -13.85 -3.89
C LEU A 19 -19.35 -12.93 -3.87
N THR A 20 -18.59 -12.87 -4.96
CA THR A 20 -17.37 -12.05 -5.04
C THR A 20 -17.71 -10.58 -4.77
N LEU A 21 -18.78 -10.07 -5.37
CA LEU A 21 -19.24 -8.69 -5.15
C LEU A 21 -19.75 -8.46 -3.72
N ILE A 22 -20.49 -9.40 -3.13
CA ILE A 22 -20.95 -9.29 -1.74
C ILE A 22 -19.76 -9.28 -0.77
N TYR A 23 -18.80 -10.19 -0.96
CA TYR A 23 -17.64 -10.31 -0.06
C TYR A 23 -16.75 -9.07 -0.13
N PHE A 24 -16.39 -8.64 -1.33
CA PHE A 24 -15.58 -7.44 -1.50
C PHE A 24 -16.35 -6.17 -1.12
N GLY A 25 -17.65 -6.09 -1.38
CA GLY A 25 -18.49 -4.97 -0.96
C GLY A 25 -18.59 -4.85 0.56
N ILE A 26 -18.78 -5.96 1.28
CA ILE A 26 -18.78 -5.98 2.75
C ILE A 26 -17.39 -5.65 3.29
N GLY A 27 -16.34 -6.25 2.72
CA GLY A 27 -14.96 -5.95 3.11
C GLY A 27 -14.61 -4.47 2.93
N PHE A 28 -15.01 -3.89 1.80
CA PHE A 28 -14.86 -2.46 1.52
C PHE A 28 -15.65 -1.60 2.51
N ALA A 29 -16.91 -1.92 2.77
CA ALA A 29 -17.71 -1.20 3.76
C ALA A 29 -17.06 -1.25 5.15
N PHE A 30 -16.54 -2.41 5.55
CA PHE A 30 -15.89 -2.57 6.84
C PHE A 30 -14.61 -1.75 6.95
N LEU A 31 -13.79 -1.71 5.89
CA LEU A 31 -12.60 -0.85 5.85
C LEU A 31 -12.99 0.64 5.84
N HIS A 32 -14.00 1.02 5.07
CA HIS A 32 -14.46 2.41 4.93
C HIS A 32 -15.05 2.97 6.23
N PHE A 33 -15.87 2.19 6.94
CA PHE A 33 -16.45 2.57 8.24
C PHE A 33 -15.50 2.29 9.42
N GLY A 34 -14.27 1.83 9.17
CA GLY A 34 -13.29 1.55 10.22
C GLY A 34 -13.66 0.37 11.14
N LEU A 35 -14.49 -0.56 10.68
CA LEU A 35 -14.85 -1.80 11.40
C LEU A 35 -13.81 -2.93 11.20
N ALA A 36 -12.93 -2.78 10.23
CA ALA A 36 -11.82 -3.70 9.96
C ALA A 36 -10.54 -2.90 9.65
N ASP A 37 -9.40 -3.54 9.88
CA ASP A 37 -8.11 -3.08 9.37
C ASP A 37 -7.62 -4.04 8.27
N TYR A 38 -6.57 -3.64 7.55
CA TYR A 38 -5.95 -4.41 6.47
C TYR A 38 -5.10 -5.59 7.01
N GLY A 39 -5.77 -6.52 7.70
CA GLY A 39 -5.17 -7.59 8.48
C GLY A 39 -5.07 -8.96 7.79
N TRP A 40 -4.74 -9.98 8.59
CA TRP A 40 -4.69 -11.38 8.17
C TRP A 40 -6.04 -11.89 7.69
N VAL A 41 -7.15 -11.41 8.27
CA VAL A 41 -8.47 -11.83 7.83
C VAL A 41 -8.68 -11.45 6.37
N PHE A 42 -8.32 -10.22 5.99
CA PHE A 42 -8.53 -9.68 4.65
C PHE A 42 -7.57 -10.30 3.62
N PHE A 43 -6.28 -10.38 3.93
CA PHE A 43 -5.29 -10.85 2.97
C PHE A 43 -5.04 -12.36 2.98
N VAL A 44 -5.44 -13.07 4.03
CA VAL A 44 -5.20 -14.51 4.15
C VAL A 44 -6.49 -15.34 4.23
N LEU A 45 -7.31 -15.10 5.25
CA LEU A 45 -8.48 -15.96 5.49
C LEU A 45 -9.55 -15.79 4.41
N LEU A 46 -9.82 -14.56 3.97
CA LEU A 46 -10.80 -14.25 2.95
C LEU A 46 -10.45 -14.92 1.60
N PRO A 47 -9.27 -14.72 0.99
CA PRO A 47 -8.95 -15.37 -0.28
C PRO A 47 -8.90 -16.90 -0.16
N PHE A 48 -8.38 -17.45 0.95
CA PHE A 48 -8.37 -18.89 1.17
C PHE A 48 -9.78 -19.49 1.24
N SER A 49 -10.67 -18.84 2.00
CA SER A 49 -12.04 -19.30 2.20
C SER A 49 -12.91 -19.13 0.94
N LEU A 50 -12.67 -18.07 0.15
CA LEU A 50 -13.22 -17.91 -1.20
C LEU A 50 -12.75 -19.05 -2.12
N GLY A 51 -11.50 -19.46 -2.02
CA GLY A 51 -10.96 -20.65 -2.70
C GLY A 51 -11.72 -21.93 -2.34
N ILE A 52 -12.05 -22.13 -1.07
CA ILE A 52 -12.89 -23.27 -0.63
C ILE A 52 -14.27 -23.18 -1.30
N ALA A 53 -14.91 -22.02 -1.30
CA ALA A 53 -16.23 -21.84 -1.92
C ALA A 53 -16.22 -22.16 -3.43
N VAL A 54 -15.25 -21.60 -4.17
CA VAL A 54 -15.07 -21.85 -5.61
C VAL A 54 -14.75 -23.32 -5.87
N GLY A 55 -13.95 -23.97 -5.01
CA GLY A 55 -13.61 -25.39 -5.10
C GLY A 55 -14.81 -26.34 -5.06
N LYS A 56 -15.95 -25.92 -4.49
CA LYS A 56 -17.20 -26.70 -4.41
C LYS A 56 -18.08 -26.57 -5.66
N MET A 57 -17.80 -25.61 -6.53
CA MET A 57 -18.66 -25.35 -7.70
C MET A 57 -18.67 -26.55 -8.65
N GLU A 58 -19.87 -26.92 -9.11
CA GLU A 58 -20.10 -28.04 -10.05
C GLU A 58 -19.20 -27.93 -11.28
N ARG A 59 -19.11 -26.73 -11.87
CA ARG A 59 -18.16 -26.42 -12.96
C ARG A 59 -17.10 -25.44 -12.47
N LYS A 60 -15.98 -25.97 -11.95
CA LYS A 60 -14.85 -25.17 -11.41
C LYS A 60 -14.35 -24.10 -12.39
N LYS A 61 -14.18 -24.45 -13.68
CA LYS A 61 -13.73 -23.49 -14.72
C LYS A 61 -14.61 -22.24 -14.79
N TRP A 62 -15.92 -22.41 -14.60
CA TRP A 62 -16.93 -21.35 -14.71
C TRP A 62 -17.02 -20.56 -13.41
N GLY A 63 -16.75 -21.21 -12.27
CA GLY A 63 -16.53 -20.53 -10.99
C GLY A 63 -15.30 -19.61 -11.03
N PHE A 64 -14.15 -20.10 -11.48
CA PHE A 64 -12.95 -19.26 -11.62
C PHE A 64 -13.14 -18.09 -12.59
N LEU A 65 -13.83 -18.31 -13.70
CA LEU A 65 -14.17 -17.22 -14.63
C LEU A 65 -15.10 -16.19 -13.98
N GLY A 66 -16.09 -16.63 -13.22
CA GLY A 66 -16.98 -15.75 -12.46
C GLY A 66 -16.24 -14.97 -11.37
N LEU A 67 -15.28 -15.60 -10.68
CA LEU A 67 -14.41 -14.94 -9.70
C LEU A 67 -13.56 -13.85 -10.37
N LEU A 68 -12.90 -14.18 -11.49
CA LEU A 68 -12.09 -13.21 -12.24
C LEU A 68 -12.91 -11.99 -12.67
N ILE A 69 -14.08 -12.23 -13.25
CA ILE A 69 -14.98 -11.15 -13.68
C ILE A 69 -15.51 -10.35 -12.49
N GLY A 70 -15.87 -11.03 -11.38
CA GLY A 70 -16.31 -10.36 -10.15
C GLY A 70 -15.23 -9.46 -9.55
N VAL A 71 -13.97 -9.92 -9.51
CA VAL A 71 -12.82 -9.11 -9.10
C VAL A 71 -12.66 -7.91 -10.03
N LEU A 72 -12.65 -8.12 -11.36
CA LEU A 72 -12.49 -7.01 -12.31
C LEU A 72 -13.59 -5.95 -12.15
N ILE A 73 -14.85 -6.36 -11.99
CA ILE A 73 -15.96 -5.42 -11.73
C ILE A 73 -15.71 -4.62 -10.45
N PHE A 74 -15.34 -5.29 -9.36
CA PHE A 74 -15.07 -4.63 -8.08
C PHE A 74 -13.89 -3.65 -8.19
N LEU A 75 -12.81 -4.02 -8.88
CA LEU A 75 -11.67 -3.15 -9.12
C LEU A 75 -12.04 -1.91 -9.94
N THR A 76 -12.85 -2.08 -10.99
CA THR A 76 -13.35 -0.95 -11.77
C THR A 76 -14.16 0.01 -10.90
N LEU A 77 -14.98 -0.51 -9.99
CA LEU A 77 -15.75 0.31 -9.05
C LEU A 77 -14.85 1.05 -8.05
N LEU A 78 -13.82 0.41 -7.50
CA LEU A 78 -12.86 1.05 -6.60
C LEU A 78 -12.06 2.17 -7.27
N ILE A 79 -11.58 1.93 -8.49
CA ILE A 79 -10.82 2.92 -9.26
C ILE A 79 -11.74 4.08 -9.66
N ALA A 80 -12.97 3.80 -10.11
CA ALA A 80 -13.96 4.84 -10.42
C ALA A 80 -14.34 5.66 -9.18
N GLY A 81 -14.30 5.07 -7.98
CA GLY A 81 -14.53 5.74 -6.71
C GLY A 81 -13.31 6.48 -6.14
N GLY A 82 -12.12 6.33 -6.72
CA GLY A 82 -10.88 7.00 -6.25
C GLY A 82 -10.40 6.54 -4.87
N LEU A 83 -10.83 5.36 -4.41
CA LEU A 83 -10.66 4.92 -3.01
C LEU A 83 -9.36 4.13 -2.78
N GLU A 84 -8.94 3.34 -3.77
CA GLU A 84 -7.70 2.58 -3.74
C GLU A 84 -6.91 2.73 -5.04
N GLY A 85 -5.58 2.78 -4.91
CA GLY A 85 -4.69 2.87 -6.05
C GLY A 85 -4.49 1.54 -6.78
N PHE A 86 -4.29 1.59 -8.09
CA PHE A 86 -4.11 0.41 -8.95
C PHE A 86 -2.90 -0.45 -8.52
N VAL A 87 -1.86 0.17 -7.96
CA VAL A 87 -0.67 -0.52 -7.45
C VAL A 87 -1.00 -1.44 -6.29
N CYS A 88 -1.88 -1.03 -5.37
CA CYS A 88 -2.21 -1.83 -4.18
C CYS A 88 -2.81 -3.19 -4.58
N VAL A 89 -3.64 -3.17 -5.62
CA VAL A 89 -4.24 -4.37 -6.21
C VAL A 89 -3.18 -5.28 -6.81
N ILE A 90 -2.29 -4.73 -7.63
CA ILE A 90 -1.19 -5.51 -8.23
C ILE A 90 -0.33 -6.13 -7.14
N MET A 91 -0.03 -5.38 -6.08
CA MET A 91 0.75 -5.88 -4.93
C MET A 91 0.00 -6.95 -4.13
N ALA A 92 -1.33 -6.99 -4.15
CA ALA A 92 -2.12 -8.02 -3.45
C ALA A 92 -2.29 -9.32 -4.25
N ILE A 93 -2.16 -9.29 -5.58
CA ILE A 93 -2.33 -10.49 -6.44
C ILE A 93 -1.41 -11.66 -6.03
N PRO A 94 -0.09 -11.46 -5.77
CA PRO A 94 0.82 -12.55 -5.44
C PRO A 94 0.48 -13.28 -4.13
N ILE A 95 -0.22 -12.65 -3.19
CA ILE A 95 -0.70 -13.30 -1.96
C ILE A 95 -2.09 -13.92 -2.15
N ILE A 96 -3.01 -13.22 -2.84
CA ILE A 96 -4.41 -13.65 -3.02
C ILE A 96 -4.52 -14.91 -3.89
N VAL A 97 -3.85 -14.94 -5.05
CA VAL A 97 -4.04 -16.03 -6.03
C VAL A 97 -3.58 -17.39 -5.49
N PRO A 98 -2.38 -17.53 -4.89
CA PRO A 98 -1.96 -18.80 -4.31
C PRO A 98 -2.89 -19.26 -3.18
N LEU A 99 -3.40 -18.35 -2.35
CA LEU A 99 -4.32 -18.71 -1.26
C LEU A 99 -5.67 -19.20 -1.75
N ILE A 100 -6.23 -18.58 -2.79
CA ILE A 100 -7.45 -19.08 -3.45
C ILE A 100 -7.20 -20.50 -3.99
N TRP A 101 -6.05 -20.71 -4.64
CA TRP A 101 -5.68 -22.04 -5.15
C TRP A 101 -5.55 -23.07 -4.01
N LEU A 102 -4.86 -22.73 -2.92
CA LEU A 102 -4.75 -23.58 -1.73
C LEU A 102 -6.13 -23.89 -1.12
N GLY A 103 -7.02 -22.90 -1.06
CA GLY A 103 -8.40 -23.10 -0.64
C GLY A 103 -9.16 -24.13 -1.50
N THR A 104 -8.93 -24.11 -2.82
CA THR A 104 -9.55 -25.09 -3.73
C THR A 104 -9.03 -26.52 -3.50
N LEU A 105 -7.75 -26.66 -3.14
CA LEU A 105 -7.14 -27.94 -2.77
C LEU A 105 -7.66 -28.43 -1.42
N ALA A 106 -7.75 -27.53 -0.44
CA ALA A 106 -8.32 -27.82 0.87
C ALA A 106 -9.76 -28.33 0.72
N ASN A 107 -10.59 -27.70 -0.12
CA ASN A 107 -11.93 -28.22 -0.42
C ASN A 107 -11.88 -29.65 -0.98
N LYS A 108 -11.02 -29.93 -1.96
CA LYS A 108 -10.90 -31.27 -2.56
C LYS A 108 -10.56 -32.31 -1.49
N TYR A 109 -9.64 -31.97 -0.58
CA TYR A 109 -9.25 -32.83 0.53
C TYR A 109 -10.37 -33.04 1.55
N LEU A 110 -11.02 -31.96 2.00
CA LEU A 110 -12.12 -32.00 2.97
C LEU A 110 -13.35 -32.74 2.45
N THR A 111 -13.62 -32.64 1.15
CA THR A 111 -14.68 -33.41 0.48
C THR A 111 -14.32 -34.90 0.42
N LYS A 112 -13.06 -35.24 0.10
CA LYS A 112 -12.58 -36.64 0.10
C LYS A 112 -12.69 -37.29 1.49
N LYS A 113 -12.41 -36.52 2.55
CA LYS A 113 -12.55 -36.98 3.94
C LYS A 113 -14.01 -37.04 4.46
N GLY A 114 -15.00 -36.68 3.64
CA GLY A 114 -16.41 -36.69 4.04
C GLY A 114 -16.81 -35.58 5.02
N ILE A 115 -15.90 -34.66 5.37
CA ILE A 115 -16.17 -33.52 6.26
C ILE A 115 -17.13 -32.54 5.57
N ILE A 116 -16.88 -32.25 4.28
CA ILE A 116 -17.80 -31.45 3.46
C ILE A 116 -18.69 -32.40 2.67
N LYS A 117 -19.98 -32.46 3.05
CA LYS A 117 -21.00 -33.17 2.26
C LYS A 117 -21.25 -32.44 0.93
N SER A 118 -21.25 -33.19 -0.19
CA SER A 118 -21.31 -32.59 -1.54
C SER A 118 -22.63 -31.84 -1.80
N LYS A 119 -23.74 -32.27 -1.18
CA LYS A 119 -25.09 -31.73 -1.44
C LYS A 119 -25.44 -30.39 -0.77
N ASN A 120 -24.76 -30.00 0.31
CA ASN A 120 -25.07 -28.73 1.02
C ASN A 120 -24.26 -27.55 0.47
N HIS A 121 -24.78 -26.90 -0.58
CA HIS A 121 -24.10 -25.75 -1.20
C HIS A 121 -24.07 -24.51 -0.30
N LEU A 122 -25.10 -24.29 0.53
CA LEU A 122 -25.25 -23.07 1.33
C LEU A 122 -24.21 -22.95 2.46
N ASN A 123 -23.96 -24.01 3.23
CA ASN A 123 -23.06 -23.93 4.40
C ASN A 123 -21.61 -23.59 4.02
N VAL A 124 -21.16 -24.01 2.83
CA VAL A 124 -19.79 -23.73 2.34
C VAL A 124 -19.67 -22.31 1.78
N MET A 125 -20.79 -21.64 1.51
CA MET A 125 -20.83 -20.25 1.07
C MET A 125 -21.07 -19.26 2.22
N ILE A 126 -21.73 -19.72 3.30
CA ILE A 126 -22.02 -18.91 4.50
C ILE A 126 -20.81 -18.88 5.44
N LEU A 127 -20.07 -20.00 5.58
CA LEU A 127 -18.94 -20.07 6.50
C LEU A 127 -17.84 -19.03 6.21
N PRO A 128 -17.38 -18.82 4.96
CA PRO A 128 -16.40 -17.76 4.68
C PRO A 128 -16.94 -16.36 4.99
N LEU A 129 -18.26 -16.15 4.88
CA LEU A 129 -18.90 -14.85 5.12
C LEU A 129 -18.91 -14.57 6.61
N LEU A 130 -19.22 -15.58 7.43
CA LEU A 130 -19.15 -15.48 8.89
C LEU A 130 -17.71 -15.23 9.37
N ILE A 131 -16.72 -15.90 8.77
CA ILE A 131 -15.31 -15.66 9.09
C ILE A 131 -14.93 -14.21 8.79
N THR A 132 -15.37 -13.64 7.67
CA THR A 132 -15.10 -12.24 7.35
C THR A 132 -15.88 -11.29 8.27
N LEU A 133 -17.17 -11.56 8.51
CA LEU A 133 -18.07 -10.69 9.27
C LEU A 133 -17.67 -10.57 10.74
N PHE A 134 -17.25 -11.68 11.36
CA PHE A 134 -16.83 -11.70 12.76
C PHE A 134 -15.31 -11.62 12.91
N GLY A 135 -14.55 -12.26 12.02
CA GLY A 135 -13.10 -12.32 12.13
C GLY A 135 -12.44 -10.96 11.97
N ALA A 136 -12.89 -10.10 11.05
CA ALA A 136 -12.24 -8.81 10.83
C ALA A 136 -12.43 -7.82 12.02
N PRO A 137 -13.62 -7.67 12.62
CA PRO A 137 -13.78 -6.91 13.86
C PRO A 137 -13.04 -7.51 15.05
N ILE A 138 -13.04 -8.85 15.19
CA ILE A 138 -12.30 -9.56 16.24
C ILE A 138 -10.81 -9.31 16.09
N GLU A 139 -10.27 -9.44 14.88
CA GLU A 139 -8.87 -9.16 14.58
C GLU A 139 -8.50 -7.75 15.00
N LYS A 140 -9.30 -6.76 14.63
CA LYS A 140 -9.08 -5.37 15.01
C LYS A 140 -9.13 -5.14 16.53
N TYR A 141 -9.98 -5.86 17.25
CA TYR A 141 -10.12 -5.71 18.70
C TYR A 141 -8.98 -6.39 19.48
N PHE A 142 -8.50 -7.55 19.00
CA PHE A 142 -7.52 -8.37 19.71
C PHE A 142 -6.08 -8.17 19.26
N ILE A 143 -5.86 -7.81 17.99
CA ILE A 143 -4.53 -7.46 17.50
C ILE A 143 -4.31 -6.00 17.85
N ASP A 144 -3.53 -5.79 18.90
CA ASP A 144 -3.10 -4.46 19.31
C ASP A 144 -2.49 -3.73 18.11
N ASN A 145 -3.01 -2.54 17.84
CA ASN A 145 -2.57 -1.68 16.74
C ASN A 145 -1.29 -0.91 17.13
N SER A 146 -0.47 -1.46 18.03
CA SER A 146 0.90 -1.02 18.25
C SER A 146 1.70 -1.30 16.98
N SER A 147 1.51 -0.43 15.99
CA SER A 147 2.29 -0.45 14.77
C SER A 147 3.71 -0.06 15.16
N ASP A 148 4.62 -1.01 15.03
CA ASP A 148 6.04 -0.77 15.21
C ASP A 148 6.45 0.43 14.34
N ILE A 149 7.21 1.35 14.92
CA ILE A 149 7.82 2.44 14.16
C ILE A 149 8.97 1.82 13.37
N ILE A 150 8.85 1.86 12.05
CA ILE A 150 9.83 1.30 11.13
C ILE A 150 10.64 2.44 10.53
N GLU A 151 11.96 2.29 10.59
CA GLU A 151 12.90 3.24 10.00
C GLU A 151 13.29 2.82 8.57
N VAL A 152 13.30 3.78 7.65
CA VAL A 152 13.88 3.65 6.31
C VAL A 152 14.97 4.68 6.12
N LYS A 153 16.20 4.21 5.92
CA LYS A 153 17.40 5.02 5.74
C LYS A 153 17.89 4.94 4.29
N THR A 154 18.29 6.07 3.72
CA THR A 154 18.93 6.15 2.40
C THR A 154 20.03 7.21 2.42
N GLU A 155 21.16 6.91 1.77
CA GLU A 155 22.34 7.77 1.80
C GLU A 155 22.84 8.04 0.37
N LYS A 156 23.36 9.24 0.13
CA LYS A 156 24.04 9.60 -1.12
C LYS A 156 25.11 10.65 -0.88
N VAL A 157 26.25 10.51 -1.55
CA VAL A 157 27.34 11.49 -1.51
C VAL A 157 27.23 12.44 -2.69
N TYR A 158 27.37 13.73 -2.41
CA TYR A 158 27.31 14.82 -3.36
C TYR A 158 28.65 15.57 -3.39
N PRO A 159 29.14 15.98 -4.56
CA PRO A 159 30.38 16.77 -4.69
C PRO A 159 30.14 18.26 -4.37
N TYR A 160 29.46 18.55 -3.26
CA TYR A 160 29.08 19.89 -2.80
C TYR A 160 29.19 19.95 -1.26
N SER A 161 29.39 21.14 -0.70
CA SER A 161 29.48 21.32 0.75
C SER A 161 28.15 20.98 1.44
N PRO A 162 28.16 20.61 2.75
CA PRO A 162 26.95 20.36 3.52
C PRO A 162 25.94 21.51 3.46
N GLU A 163 26.42 22.76 3.49
CA GLU A 163 25.59 23.98 3.40
C GLU A 163 24.93 24.11 2.02
N GLN A 164 25.68 23.83 0.94
CA GLN A 164 25.14 23.86 -0.42
C GLN A 164 24.01 22.83 -0.59
N VAL A 165 24.21 21.62 -0.07
CA VAL A 165 23.21 20.54 -0.11
C VAL A 165 21.99 20.90 0.72
N TYR A 166 22.19 21.36 1.96
CA TYR A 166 21.13 21.81 2.86
C TYR A 166 20.27 22.91 2.24
N HIS A 167 20.88 23.99 1.74
CA HIS A 167 20.15 25.11 1.15
C HIS A 167 19.37 24.74 -0.11
N THR A 168 19.74 23.64 -0.77
CA THR A 168 19.07 23.19 -1.99
C THR A 168 17.93 22.21 -1.69
N ILE A 169 18.01 21.40 -0.61
CA ILE A 169 16.96 20.43 -0.27
C ILE A 169 15.89 20.97 0.69
N LYS A 170 16.19 22.00 1.49
CA LYS A 170 15.26 22.54 2.51
C LYS A 170 13.91 22.97 1.92
N SER A 171 13.92 23.55 0.73
CA SER A 171 12.74 23.95 -0.04
C SER A 171 12.99 23.60 -1.50
N VAL A 172 12.03 22.92 -2.14
CA VAL A 172 12.14 22.43 -3.51
C VAL A 172 10.93 22.92 -4.29
N ASP A 173 11.14 23.80 -5.26
CA ASP A 173 10.04 24.41 -6.02
C ASP A 173 9.40 23.47 -7.04
N THR A 174 10.18 22.59 -7.64
CA THR A 174 9.69 21.60 -8.60
C THR A 174 10.62 20.39 -8.61
N LEU A 175 10.05 19.18 -8.57
CA LEU A 175 10.82 17.96 -8.76
C LEU A 175 10.81 17.52 -10.24
N ILE A 176 11.97 17.65 -10.91
CA ILE A 176 12.21 17.25 -12.31
C ILE A 176 13.31 16.18 -12.33
N ALA A 177 12.94 14.97 -11.92
CA ALA A 177 13.80 13.79 -12.00
C ALA A 177 13.13 12.64 -12.76
N LYS A 178 13.93 11.64 -13.17
CA LYS A 178 13.40 10.43 -13.79
C LYS A 178 12.61 9.63 -12.75
N LYS A 179 11.30 9.52 -12.97
CA LYS A 179 10.41 8.75 -12.08
C LYS A 179 10.84 7.28 -12.00
N PRO A 180 11.08 6.74 -10.78
CA PRO A 180 11.24 5.31 -10.54
C PRO A 180 10.05 4.49 -11.04
N PHE A 181 10.25 3.18 -11.23
CA PHE A 181 9.23 2.30 -11.81
C PHE A 181 7.91 2.28 -11.02
N LEU A 182 7.92 2.19 -9.68
CA LEU A 182 6.68 2.13 -8.92
C LEU A 182 5.97 3.49 -8.88
N MET A 183 6.70 4.61 -8.95
CA MET A 183 6.11 5.95 -9.08
C MET A 183 5.38 6.15 -10.41
N LYS A 184 5.75 5.41 -11.46
CA LYS A 184 4.98 5.42 -12.71
C LYS A 184 3.67 4.65 -12.61
N LEU A 185 3.52 3.81 -11.59
CA LEU A 185 2.42 2.86 -11.51
C LEU A 185 1.27 3.30 -10.60
N ASP A 186 1.46 4.33 -9.73
CA ASP A 186 0.45 5.02 -8.86
C ASP A 186 0.94 5.25 -7.39
N LEU A 187 2.25 5.44 -7.16
CA LEU A 187 2.74 6.00 -5.88
C LEU A 187 2.63 7.55 -5.91
N PRO A 188 2.30 8.22 -4.78
CA PRO A 188 2.29 9.67 -4.67
C PRO A 188 3.63 10.22 -5.12
N ILE A 189 3.58 11.13 -6.08
CA ILE A 189 4.79 11.74 -6.64
C ILE A 189 4.96 13.08 -5.94
N PRO A 190 6.06 13.32 -5.21
CA PRO A 190 6.34 14.64 -4.64
C PRO A 190 6.59 15.62 -5.78
N GLN A 191 5.93 16.79 -5.70
CA GLN A 191 5.96 17.82 -6.74
C GLN A 191 6.71 19.07 -6.28
N LYS A 192 6.50 19.45 -5.02
CA LYS A 192 7.03 20.67 -4.41
C LYS A 192 7.12 20.49 -2.89
N CYS A 193 8.11 21.08 -2.24
CA CYS A 193 8.13 21.26 -0.80
C CYS A 193 8.44 22.72 -0.48
N VAL A 194 7.59 23.37 0.32
CA VAL A 194 7.74 24.76 0.73
C VAL A 194 8.06 24.79 2.22
N LEU A 195 9.18 25.42 2.57
CA LEU A 195 9.54 25.72 3.95
C LEU A 195 9.10 27.16 4.27
N GLU A 196 8.20 27.32 5.24
CA GLU A 196 7.64 28.64 5.60
C GLU A 196 8.62 29.44 6.46
N THR A 197 9.15 28.81 7.51
CA THR A 197 10.11 29.38 8.44
C THR A 197 11.23 28.40 8.73
N GLU A 198 12.47 28.90 8.78
CA GLU A 198 13.69 28.12 8.97
C GLU A 198 14.17 28.19 10.42
N GLU A 199 13.33 27.70 11.33
CA GLU A 199 13.61 27.63 12.77
C GLU A 199 12.87 26.46 13.41
N VAL A 200 13.24 26.08 14.64
CA VAL A 200 12.51 25.06 15.40
C VAL A 200 11.06 25.52 15.61
N GLY A 201 10.10 24.65 15.30
CA GLY A 201 8.68 24.98 15.24
C GLY A 201 8.19 25.42 13.86
N GLY A 202 9.10 25.72 12.93
CA GLY A 202 8.76 26.07 11.55
C GLY A 202 8.10 24.93 10.78
N ILE A 203 7.29 25.30 9.79
CA ILE A 203 6.44 24.37 9.03
C ILE A 203 7.00 24.17 7.62
N ARG A 204 7.05 22.90 7.19
CA ARG A 204 7.34 22.49 5.83
C ARG A 204 6.18 21.72 5.26
N THR A 205 5.66 22.16 4.13
CA THR A 205 4.55 21.48 3.44
C THR A 205 5.04 20.93 2.11
N CYS A 206 4.99 19.60 1.99
CA CYS A 206 5.29 18.88 0.76
C CYS A 206 4.00 18.49 0.03
N TYR A 207 3.92 18.89 -1.23
CA TYR A 207 2.80 18.66 -2.14
C TYR A 207 3.09 17.45 -3.02
N PHE A 208 2.14 16.52 -3.05
CA PHE A 208 2.15 15.32 -3.87
C PHE A 208 0.98 15.36 -4.86
N SER A 209 1.09 14.57 -5.93
CA SER A 209 -0.02 14.40 -6.89
C SER A 209 -1.33 13.88 -6.28
N GLY A 210 -1.28 13.33 -5.07
CA GLY A 210 -2.42 12.76 -4.34
C GLY A 210 -2.64 13.34 -2.95
N GLY A 211 -2.14 14.56 -2.69
CA GLY A 211 -2.38 15.32 -1.45
C GLY A 211 -1.11 15.92 -0.84
N THR A 212 -1.02 16.03 0.48
CA THR A 212 0.05 16.79 1.16
C THR A 212 0.60 16.08 2.39
N ILE A 213 1.85 16.39 2.73
CA ILE A 213 2.46 16.05 4.03
C ILE A 213 2.93 17.36 4.65
N THR A 214 2.54 17.61 5.89
CA THR A 214 2.95 18.77 6.67
C THR A 214 3.86 18.31 7.80
N GLU A 215 5.04 18.90 7.85
CA GLU A 215 6.14 18.56 8.74
C GLU A 215 6.46 19.78 9.62
N ARG A 216 6.78 19.56 10.89
CA ARG A 216 7.22 20.59 11.83
C ARG A 216 8.67 20.34 12.21
N ILE A 217 9.52 21.36 12.09
CA ILE A 217 10.92 21.28 12.49
C ILE A 217 11.03 21.08 14.00
N THR A 218 11.72 20.02 14.42
CA THR A 218 12.02 19.72 15.83
C THR A 218 13.48 19.90 16.18
N GLN A 219 14.39 19.81 15.21
CA GLN A 219 15.80 20.14 15.37
C GLN A 219 16.36 20.73 14.08
N LEU A 220 17.15 21.80 14.20
CA LEU A 220 17.76 22.47 13.07
C LEU A 220 19.18 22.95 13.41
N GLU A 221 20.15 22.42 12.67
CA GLU A 221 21.51 22.99 12.58
C GLU A 221 21.90 23.00 11.11
N VAL A 222 22.06 24.19 10.54
CA VAL A 222 22.36 24.39 9.11
C VAL A 222 23.58 23.58 8.70
N GLY A 223 23.44 22.80 7.62
CA GLY A 223 24.52 21.96 7.11
C GLY A 223 24.90 20.77 8.00
N LYS A 224 24.11 20.45 9.04
CA LYS A 224 24.35 19.29 9.91
C LYS A 224 23.10 18.42 10.11
N VAL A 225 21.99 19.01 10.52
CA VAL A 225 20.74 18.28 10.79
C VAL A 225 19.50 19.12 10.48
N LEU A 226 18.52 18.49 9.84
CA LEU A 226 17.15 18.97 9.72
C LEU A 226 16.23 17.81 10.13
N LYS A 227 15.67 17.87 11.34
CA LYS A 227 14.72 16.89 11.88
C LYS A 227 13.33 17.49 11.92
N MET A 228 12.35 16.75 11.45
CA MET A 228 10.96 17.18 11.43
C MET A 228 10.01 16.04 11.84
N ASP A 229 8.97 16.40 12.58
CA ASP A 229 7.85 15.52 12.90
C ASP A 229 6.75 15.71 11.85
N VAL A 230 6.17 14.62 11.37
CA VAL A 230 5.00 14.67 10.49
C VAL A 230 3.76 14.89 11.35
N ILE A 231 3.12 16.05 11.17
CA ILE A 231 2.00 16.50 12.01
C ILE A 231 0.65 16.34 11.31
N ASP A 232 0.65 16.33 9.97
CA ASP A 232 -0.53 16.04 9.16
C ASP A 232 -0.11 15.36 7.86
N TYR A 233 -0.93 14.43 7.38
CA TYR A 233 -0.73 13.81 6.08
C TYR A 233 -2.07 13.45 5.45
N GLN A 234 -2.23 13.84 4.20
CA GLN A 234 -3.41 13.56 3.39
C GLN A 234 -2.92 12.92 2.10
N LEU A 235 -2.91 11.59 2.06
CA LEU A 235 -2.54 10.84 0.87
C LEU A 235 -3.69 9.92 0.49
N THR A 236 -4.33 10.18 -0.65
CA THR A 236 -5.49 9.42 -1.13
C THR A 236 -5.20 7.91 -1.15
N GLY A 237 -6.08 7.13 -0.54
CA GLY A 237 -6.02 5.66 -0.52
C GLY A 237 -4.93 5.04 0.36
N ARG A 238 -4.33 5.81 1.29
CA ARG A 238 -3.17 5.37 2.11
C ARG A 238 -3.39 5.52 3.61
N ASN A 239 -4.63 5.38 4.07
CA ASN A 239 -4.99 5.46 5.51
C ASN A 239 -4.41 4.33 6.36
N TRP A 240 -3.78 3.34 5.72
CA TRP A 240 -3.09 2.21 6.35
C TRP A 240 -1.60 2.47 6.61
N LEU A 241 -1.01 3.53 6.04
CA LEU A 241 0.37 3.95 6.23
C LEU A 241 0.38 5.28 7.00
N GLY A 242 1.11 5.36 8.10
CA GLY A 242 1.32 6.58 8.87
C GLY A 242 2.78 7.01 8.80
N PHE A 243 3.06 8.30 8.67
CA PHE A 243 4.41 8.84 8.73
C PHE A 243 4.62 9.56 10.07
N ASN A 244 5.82 9.45 10.62
CA ASN A 244 6.12 9.94 11.97
C ASN A 244 7.20 11.02 11.94
N GLU A 245 8.37 10.73 11.36
CA GLU A 245 9.49 11.68 11.29
C GLU A 245 10.15 11.65 9.91
N ALA A 246 10.68 12.81 9.52
CA ALA A 246 11.58 12.99 8.39
C ALA A 246 12.86 13.65 8.90
N ILE A 247 14.00 12.98 8.73
CA ILE A 247 15.29 13.41 9.26
C ILE A 247 16.32 13.46 8.14
N TYR A 248 17.07 14.55 8.07
CA TYR A 248 18.18 14.75 7.18
C TYR A 248 19.44 15.02 7.99
N TYR A 249 20.49 14.22 7.77
CA TYR A 249 21.84 14.49 8.25
C TYR A 249 22.73 14.85 7.08
N PHE A 250 23.59 15.84 7.31
CA PHE A 250 24.55 16.35 6.35
C PHE A 250 25.94 16.19 6.98
N GLU A 251 26.73 15.28 6.42
CA GLU A 251 28.06 14.95 6.94
C GLU A 251 29.12 15.30 5.89
N GLU A 252 30.11 16.09 6.26
CA GLU A 252 31.29 16.29 5.41
C GLU A 252 32.15 15.02 5.46
N VAL A 253 32.38 14.39 4.30
CA VAL A 253 33.18 13.14 4.20
C VAL A 253 34.55 13.36 3.61
N GLU A 254 34.70 14.39 2.78
CA GLU A 254 35.94 14.88 2.18
C GLU A 254 35.78 16.39 1.96
N GLU A 255 36.87 17.10 1.65
CA GLU A 255 36.83 18.54 1.39
C GLU A 255 35.75 18.89 0.36
N SER A 256 34.76 19.68 0.80
CA SER A 256 33.61 20.10 -0.02
C SER A 256 32.74 18.96 -0.58
N LYS A 257 32.67 17.80 0.09
CA LYS A 257 31.74 16.71 -0.24
C LYS A 257 30.82 16.37 0.93
N CYS A 258 29.52 16.39 0.66
CA CYS A 258 28.48 16.09 1.63
C CYS A 258 27.90 14.70 1.39
N LYS A 259 27.95 13.84 2.41
CA LYS A 259 27.09 12.67 2.53
C LYS A 259 25.76 13.10 3.14
N LEU A 260 24.71 13.02 2.33
CA LEU A 260 23.33 13.24 2.75
C LEU A 260 22.73 11.91 3.18
N THR A 261 22.26 11.86 4.42
CA THR A 261 21.50 10.74 4.98
C THR A 261 20.06 11.19 5.19
N ARG A 262 19.10 10.50 4.56
CA ARG A 262 17.66 10.71 4.79
C ARG A 262 17.07 9.52 5.52
N ILE A 263 16.36 9.81 6.59
CA ILE A 263 15.60 8.84 7.38
C ILE A 263 14.13 9.23 7.36
N THR A 264 13.27 8.26 7.07
CA THR A 264 11.81 8.39 7.22
C THR A 264 11.33 7.30 8.15
N THR A 265 10.62 7.67 9.20
CA THR A 265 9.96 6.71 10.10
C THR A 265 8.48 6.62 9.80
N TYR A 266 7.95 5.40 9.78
CA TYR A 266 6.56 5.15 9.43
C TYR A 266 5.96 4.01 10.25
N THR A 267 4.64 3.97 10.27
CA THR A 267 3.81 2.92 10.86
C THR A 267 2.89 2.32 9.79
N SER A 268 2.54 1.04 9.92
CA SER A 268 1.63 0.40 8.97
C SER A 268 0.67 -0.57 9.65
N LYS A 269 -0.58 -0.52 9.19
CA LYS A 269 -1.67 -1.44 9.58
C LYS A 269 -1.70 -2.71 8.73
N LEU A 270 -0.92 -2.80 7.65
CA LEU A 270 -0.96 -3.96 6.75
C LEU A 270 -0.36 -5.20 7.43
N LYS A 271 -1.08 -6.32 7.39
CA LYS A 271 -0.59 -7.65 7.78
C LYS A 271 -0.76 -8.66 6.63
N PRO A 272 0.12 -9.66 6.48
CA PRO A 272 1.27 -9.95 7.33
C PRO A 272 2.49 -9.06 7.05
N ARG A 273 3.24 -8.70 8.10
CA ARG A 273 4.39 -7.77 7.99
C ARG A 273 5.50 -8.29 7.08
N PHE A 274 5.80 -9.59 7.12
CA PHE A 274 6.85 -10.17 6.29
C PHE A 274 6.62 -9.98 4.78
N TYR A 275 5.36 -9.79 4.36
CA TYR A 275 5.02 -9.55 2.96
C TYR A 275 4.94 -8.07 2.61
N TRP A 276 4.26 -7.27 3.45
CA TRP A 276 3.99 -5.87 3.15
C TRP A 276 5.15 -4.93 3.47
N GLU A 277 5.88 -5.18 4.55
CA GLU A 277 6.97 -4.31 4.98
C GLU A 277 8.09 -4.13 3.93
N PRO A 278 8.56 -5.18 3.23
CA PRO A 278 9.53 -5.01 2.16
C PRO A 278 9.02 -4.09 1.05
N LEU A 279 7.75 -4.22 0.67
CA LEU A 279 7.15 -3.41 -0.40
C LEU A 279 7.00 -1.94 0.02
N GLU A 280 6.60 -1.69 1.27
CA GLU A 280 6.52 -0.36 1.87
C GLU A 280 7.89 0.31 1.92
N LYS A 281 8.92 -0.41 2.39
CA LYS A 281 10.32 0.04 2.40
C LYS A 281 10.81 0.40 1.00
N ILE A 282 10.54 -0.45 0.00
CA ILE A 282 10.91 -0.18 -1.39
C ILE A 282 10.21 1.09 -1.91
N GLY A 283 8.94 1.30 -1.57
CA GLY A 283 8.19 2.50 -1.93
C GLY A 283 8.84 3.78 -1.40
N ILE A 284 9.20 3.79 -0.10
CA ILE A 284 9.87 4.93 0.55
C ILE A 284 11.27 5.13 -0.01
N ILE A 285 12.06 4.07 -0.22
CA ILE A 285 13.39 4.17 -0.84
C ILE A 285 13.31 4.76 -2.25
N GLN A 286 12.30 4.40 -3.05
CA GLN A 286 12.12 4.99 -4.37
C GLN A 286 11.79 6.48 -4.30
N GLU A 287 11.03 6.91 -3.29
CA GLU A 287 10.78 8.33 -3.04
C GLU A 287 12.04 9.07 -2.60
N HIS A 288 12.83 8.50 -1.69
CA HIS A 288 14.14 9.03 -1.32
C HIS A 288 15.05 9.21 -2.55
N ASN A 289 15.16 8.18 -3.38
CA ASN A 289 15.97 8.22 -4.60
C ASN A 289 15.48 9.27 -5.59
N TYR A 290 14.17 9.43 -5.75
CA TYR A 290 13.60 10.44 -6.64
C TYR A 290 13.96 11.86 -6.18
N VAL A 291 13.84 12.15 -4.87
CA VAL A 291 14.26 13.44 -4.28
C VAL A 291 15.77 13.64 -4.43
N PHE A 292 16.57 12.60 -4.21
CA PHE A 292 18.03 12.66 -4.31
C PHE A 292 18.51 12.90 -5.75
N GLU A 293 17.85 12.32 -6.75
CA GLU A 293 18.13 12.61 -8.16
C GLU A 293 17.71 14.03 -8.53
N ASN A 294 16.59 14.53 -8.01
CA ASN A 294 16.20 15.92 -8.23
C ASN A 294 17.22 16.90 -7.63
N LEU A 295 17.63 16.65 -6.38
CA LEU A 295 18.64 17.45 -5.68
C LEU A 295 19.95 17.51 -6.48
N ASN A 296 20.38 16.40 -7.09
CA ASN A 296 21.56 16.39 -7.96
C ASN A 296 21.42 17.36 -9.14
N ASN A 297 20.24 17.44 -9.76
CA ASN A 297 19.98 18.35 -10.87
C ASN A 297 19.97 19.81 -10.40
N ASP A 298 19.35 20.09 -9.25
CA ASP A 298 19.25 21.44 -8.70
C ASP A 298 20.63 21.97 -8.26
N LEU A 299 21.45 21.11 -7.65
CA LEU A 299 22.83 21.45 -7.27
C LEU A 299 23.67 21.82 -8.50
N LYS A 300 23.67 20.98 -9.53
CA LYS A 300 24.38 21.27 -10.79
C LYS A 300 23.92 22.58 -11.43
N LYS A 301 22.61 22.81 -11.46
CA LYS A 301 22.04 24.03 -12.04
C LYS A 301 22.47 25.29 -11.26
N LYS A 302 22.62 25.19 -9.95
CA LYS A 302 22.90 26.32 -9.06
C LYS A 302 24.39 26.62 -8.90
N TYR A 303 25.25 25.60 -8.92
CA TYR A 303 26.66 25.74 -8.54
C TYR A 303 27.67 25.33 -9.64
N ASP A 304 27.27 24.59 -10.68
CA ASP A 304 28.18 24.19 -11.79
C ASP A 304 28.05 25.12 -13.02
N ARG A 305 27.44 26.29 -12.84
CA ARG A 305 27.27 27.30 -13.91
C ARG A 305 28.30 28.41 -13.83
#